data_AF-A0A3Y7UXB4-F1
#
_entry.id   AF-A0A3Y7UXB4-F1
#
_cell.length_a   1.000
_cell.length_b   1.000
_cell.length_c   1.000
_cell.angle_alpha   90.00
_cell.angle_beta   90.00
_cell.angle_gamma   90.00
#
_symmetry.space_group_name_H-M   'P 1'
#
loop_
_entity.id
_entity.type
_entity.pdbx_description
1 polymer ?
#
loop_
_entity_poly.entity_id
_entity_poly.type
_entity_poly.pdbx_seq_one_letter_code
_entity_poly.pdbx_strand_id
1 'polypeptide(L)'
;MIRVSAFILTLLVTGCQSVGSKIAVLPSVGFDPIMSNRTEAYTDGKVTFLIESSGTDVWLLAKNGTKEFIELSDLNLGGSRCTYSSRGKQLISPSSVTIFTVPTVGLLGLCYDNNDQLTFINNSFKNISQSSRDGLTLPLLFSIKYKFPGSFDSKQIVVTQSFDLEFLQKEQS
;
A
#
# COMPACT_ATOMS: atom_id res chain seq x y z
N MET A 1 -35.67 -2.27 -41.19
CA MET A 1 -35.44 -1.43 -40.00
C MET A 1 -34.71 -2.23 -38.93
N ILE A 2 -33.37 -2.27 -38.96
CA ILE A 2 -32.55 -2.81 -37.84
C ILE A 2 -31.28 -1.96 -37.79
N ARG A 3 -31.34 -0.82 -37.10
CA ARG A 3 -30.16 0.03 -36.81
C ARG A 3 -30.41 0.83 -35.54
N VAL A 4 -30.57 0.16 -34.39
CA VAL A 4 -30.56 0.86 -33.09
C VAL A 4 -29.83 0.07 -31.99
N SER A 5 -29.65 -1.26 -32.10
CA SER A 5 -29.10 -2.04 -30.97
C SER A 5 -27.57 -2.11 -30.84
N ALA A 6 -26.79 -1.50 -31.74
CA ALA A 6 -25.32 -1.64 -31.72
C ALA A 6 -24.58 -0.56 -30.90
N PHE A 7 -25.27 0.49 -30.43
CA PHE A 7 -24.59 1.67 -29.85
C PHE A 7 -24.59 1.74 -28.31
N ILE A 8 -25.34 0.86 -27.63
CA ILE A 8 -25.49 0.90 -26.17
C ILE A 8 -24.50 -0.05 -25.45
N LEU A 9 -23.86 -0.98 -26.17
CA LEU A 9 -23.00 -2.00 -25.55
C LEU A 9 -21.50 -1.63 -25.47
N THR A 10 -21.09 -0.46 -25.94
CA THR A 10 -19.68 -0.03 -25.98
C THR A 10 -19.24 0.90 -24.84
N LEU A 11 -20.14 1.25 -23.91
CA LEU A 11 -19.88 2.26 -22.87
C LEU A 11 -19.62 1.72 -21.45
N LEU A 12 -19.51 0.39 -21.28
CA LEU A 12 -19.31 -0.25 -19.97
C LEU A 12 -17.96 -0.98 -19.81
N VAL A 13 -16.98 -0.67 -20.67
CA VAL A 13 -15.59 -1.10 -20.47
C VAL A 13 -14.78 0.02 -19.79
N THR A 14 -15.30 0.57 -18.69
CA THR A 14 -14.42 1.26 -17.74
C THR A 14 -13.67 0.16 -16.99
N GLY A 15 -12.52 -0.23 -17.54
CA GLY A 15 -11.64 -1.20 -16.91
C GLY A 15 -11.27 -0.72 -15.51
N CYS A 16 -11.87 -1.31 -14.48
CA CYS A 16 -11.48 -1.10 -13.10
C CYS A 16 -10.07 -1.70 -12.96
N GLN A 17 -9.04 -0.86 -13.15
CA GLN A 17 -7.66 -1.28 -13.01
C GLN A 17 -7.42 -1.69 -11.56
N SER A 18 -6.93 -2.91 -11.36
CA SER A 18 -6.55 -3.39 -10.02
C SER A 18 -5.41 -2.53 -9.45
N VAL A 19 -5.32 -2.43 -8.13
CA VAL A 19 -4.23 -1.66 -7.47
C VAL A 19 -2.86 -2.13 -7.96
N GLY A 20 -2.67 -3.44 -8.13
CA GLY A 20 -1.44 -4.00 -8.65
C GLY A 20 -1.09 -3.52 -10.07
N SER A 21 -2.08 -3.40 -10.97
CA SER A 21 -1.81 -2.91 -12.32
C SER A 21 -1.50 -1.42 -12.36
N LYS A 22 -2.10 -0.62 -11.46
CA LYS A 22 -1.74 0.79 -11.28
C LYS A 22 -0.30 0.95 -10.82
N ILE A 23 0.13 0.18 -9.82
CA ILE A 23 1.51 0.22 -9.31
C ILE A 23 2.52 -0.17 -10.39
N ALA A 24 2.22 -1.20 -11.19
CA ALA A 24 3.17 -1.75 -12.17
C ALA A 24 3.56 -0.77 -13.29
N VAL A 25 2.75 0.25 -13.57
CA VAL A 25 3.02 1.24 -14.63
C VAL A 25 3.66 2.53 -14.11
N LEU A 26 3.76 2.69 -12.79
CA LEU A 26 4.32 3.89 -12.19
C LEU A 26 5.85 3.80 -12.08
N PRO A 27 6.58 4.91 -12.34
CA PRO A 27 8.01 4.97 -12.05
C PRO A 27 8.25 4.78 -10.55
N SER A 28 9.42 4.22 -10.20
CA SER A 28 9.72 3.85 -8.82
C SER A 28 10.98 4.50 -8.26
N VAL A 29 10.92 4.90 -7.00
CA VAL A 29 12.03 5.39 -6.19
C VAL A 29 12.39 4.33 -5.16
N GLY A 30 13.65 3.89 -5.15
CA GLY A 30 14.11 2.86 -4.21
C GLY A 30 14.26 3.37 -2.78
N PHE A 31 13.78 2.61 -1.80
CA PHE A 31 14.05 2.83 -0.38
C PHE A 31 14.44 1.53 0.33
N ASP A 32 15.08 1.61 1.49
CA ASP A 32 15.39 0.44 2.31
C ASP A 32 14.46 0.41 3.53
N PRO A 33 13.55 -0.57 3.65
CA PRO A 33 12.72 -0.70 4.84
C PRO A 33 13.60 -1.06 6.04
N ILE A 34 13.49 -0.28 7.12
CA ILE A 34 14.27 -0.48 8.34
C ILE A 34 13.40 -1.22 9.35
N MET A 35 13.83 -2.42 9.77
CA MET A 35 13.16 -3.16 10.84
C MET A 35 13.35 -2.40 12.17
N SER A 36 12.25 -1.87 12.71
CA SER A 36 12.27 -1.08 13.95
C SER A 36 12.12 -1.97 15.19
N ASN A 37 11.28 -3.01 15.10
CA ASN A 37 10.99 -3.90 16.21
C ASN A 37 10.47 -5.27 15.73
N ARG A 38 10.56 -6.28 16.59
CA ARG A 38 9.99 -7.61 16.38
C ARG A 38 9.48 -8.17 17.70
N THR A 39 8.25 -8.66 17.69
CA THR A 39 7.61 -9.33 18.83
C THR A 39 7.06 -10.69 18.43
N GLU A 40 6.77 -11.52 19.43
CA GLU A 40 6.11 -12.81 19.20
C GLU A 40 4.64 -12.62 18.83
N ALA A 41 4.13 -13.52 17.98
CA ALA A 41 2.74 -13.55 17.54
C ALA A 41 2.14 -14.95 17.77
N TYR A 42 0.85 -14.99 18.09
CA TYR A 42 0.11 -16.24 18.09
C TYR A 42 0.10 -16.88 16.69
N THR A 43 0.24 -18.21 16.66
CA THR A 43 0.26 -18.99 15.42
C THR A 43 -1.16 -19.31 14.96
N ASP A 44 -1.68 -18.53 14.01
CA ASP A 44 -3.02 -18.71 13.42
C ASP A 44 -2.98 -19.22 11.96
N GLY A 45 -1.78 -19.50 11.44
CA GLY A 45 -1.56 -19.97 10.09
C GLY A 45 -1.68 -18.89 9.01
N LYS A 46 -1.76 -17.60 9.37
CA LYS A 46 -1.98 -16.50 8.42
C LYS A 46 -0.79 -15.54 8.35
N VAL A 47 -0.59 -14.96 7.17
CA VAL A 47 0.31 -13.81 6.97
C VAL A 47 -0.56 -12.58 6.77
N THR A 48 -0.34 -11.54 7.59
CA THR A 48 -1.12 -10.30 7.56
C THR A 48 -0.21 -9.10 7.46
N PHE A 49 -0.62 -8.11 6.68
CA PHE A 49 0.08 -6.84 6.53
C PHE A 49 -0.87 -5.70 6.90
N LEU A 50 -0.39 -4.76 7.71
CA LEU A 50 -1.10 -3.54 8.09
C LEU A 50 -0.18 -2.34 7.88
N ILE A 51 -0.75 -1.25 7.37
CA ILE A 51 -0.09 0.05 7.29
C ILE A 51 -0.70 0.92 8.38
N GLU A 52 0.15 1.48 9.22
CA GLU A 52 -0.24 2.36 10.33
C GLU A 52 0.56 3.65 10.28
N SER A 53 0.02 4.71 10.88
CA SER A 53 0.66 6.02 10.95
C SER A 53 0.48 6.67 12.31
N SER A 54 1.46 7.46 12.74
CA SER A 54 1.35 8.33 13.93
C SER A 54 1.98 9.67 13.57
N GLY A 55 1.14 10.68 13.42
CA GLY A 55 1.53 11.89 12.71
C GLY A 55 2.02 11.54 11.30
N THR A 56 3.16 12.07 10.88
CA THR A 56 3.70 11.84 9.53
C THR A 56 4.51 10.55 9.38
N ASP A 57 4.82 9.87 10.49
CA ASP A 57 5.56 8.61 10.46
C ASP A 57 4.65 7.46 10.09
N VAL A 58 5.16 6.56 9.25
CA VAL A 58 4.42 5.43 8.68
C VAL A 58 5.18 4.14 8.94
N TRP A 59 4.45 3.10 9.30
CA TRP A 59 4.99 1.76 9.54
C TRP A 59 4.22 0.69 8.77
N LEU A 60 4.96 -0.32 8.32
CA LEU A 60 4.42 -1.60 7.90
C LEU A 60 4.54 -2.59 9.05
N LEU A 61 3.40 -3.10 9.52
CA LEU A 61 3.34 -4.22 10.44
C LEU A 61 3.11 -5.49 9.62
N ALA A 62 4.08 -6.39 9.64
CA ALA A 62 4.02 -7.69 8.99
C ALA A 62 3.92 -8.78 10.05
N LYS A 63 2.75 -9.40 10.18
CA LYS A 63 2.51 -10.56 11.03
C LYS A 63 2.73 -11.83 10.21
N ASN A 64 3.66 -12.66 10.67
CA ASN A 64 3.78 -14.05 10.25
C ASN A 64 3.23 -14.94 11.37
N GLY A 65 1.95 -15.31 11.27
CA GLY A 65 1.31 -16.27 12.17
C GLY A 65 1.48 -17.72 11.73
N THR A 66 2.38 -18.01 10.77
CA THR A 66 2.67 -19.37 10.30
C THR A 66 3.84 -20.00 11.07
N LYS A 67 4.09 -21.28 10.82
CA LYS A 67 5.24 -22.03 11.38
C LYS A 67 6.50 -21.95 10.52
N GLU A 68 6.44 -21.24 9.39
CA GLU A 68 7.52 -21.18 8.40
C GLU A 68 8.03 -19.74 8.28
N PHE A 69 9.28 -19.59 7.85
CA PHE A 69 9.80 -18.27 7.48
C PHE A 69 9.06 -17.75 6.26
N ILE A 70 8.91 -16.43 6.17
CA ILE A 70 8.47 -15.76 4.95
C ILE A 70 9.54 -14.79 4.47
N GLU A 71 9.77 -14.76 3.16
CA GLU A 71 10.62 -13.78 2.50
C GLU A 71 9.72 -12.72 1.85
N LEU A 72 9.83 -11.48 2.30
CA LEU A 72 9.18 -10.32 1.70
C LEU A 72 10.06 -9.71 0.60
N SER A 73 9.41 -9.25 -0.46
CA SER A 73 10.01 -8.57 -1.60
C SER A 73 9.02 -7.62 -2.24
N ASP A 74 9.51 -6.68 -3.06
CA ASP A 74 8.68 -5.76 -3.83
C ASP A 74 7.61 -5.06 -2.97
N LEU A 75 7.98 -4.55 -1.80
CA LEU A 75 7.12 -3.68 -1.00
C LEU A 75 7.02 -2.33 -1.71
N ASN A 76 5.83 -1.97 -2.17
CA ASN A 76 5.57 -0.71 -2.85
C ASN A 76 4.52 0.11 -2.09
N LEU A 77 4.80 1.40 -1.93
CA LEU A 77 3.89 2.44 -1.46
C LEU A 77 3.83 3.55 -2.49
N GLY A 78 2.67 3.82 -3.09
CA GLY A 78 2.56 4.74 -4.22
C GLY A 78 1.41 5.73 -4.10
N GLY A 79 1.59 6.87 -4.77
CA GLY A 79 0.53 7.85 -5.02
C GLY A 79 0.07 7.76 -6.47
N SER A 80 -0.48 8.86 -7.00
CA SER A 80 -0.97 8.96 -8.37
C SER A 80 0.13 9.03 -9.45
N ARG A 81 1.36 9.40 -9.10
CA ARG A 81 2.46 9.69 -10.04
C ARG A 81 3.68 8.78 -9.94
N CYS A 82 4.03 8.29 -8.75
CA CYS A 82 5.13 7.35 -8.58
C CYS A 82 4.90 6.38 -7.42
N THR A 83 5.83 5.45 -7.27
CA THR A 83 5.89 4.50 -6.15
C THR A 83 7.23 4.58 -5.45
N TYR A 84 7.23 4.35 -4.14
CA TYR A 84 8.42 3.97 -3.38
C TYR A 84 8.48 2.46 -3.32
N SER A 85 9.57 1.86 -3.82
CA SER A 85 9.76 0.41 -3.81
C SER A 85 10.93 0.01 -2.92
N SER A 86 10.72 -1.02 -2.10
CA SER A 86 11.76 -1.54 -1.22
C SER A 86 12.88 -2.18 -2.05
N ARG A 87 14.13 -1.88 -1.71
CA ARG A 87 15.28 -2.60 -2.22
C ARG A 87 15.55 -3.82 -1.34
N GLY A 88 15.98 -4.90 -1.98
CA GLY A 88 16.33 -6.13 -1.30
C GLY A 88 15.10 -6.92 -0.80
N LYS A 89 15.39 -7.87 0.08
CA LYS A 89 14.43 -8.84 0.60
C LYS A 89 14.49 -8.85 2.12
N GLN A 90 13.37 -9.05 2.77
CA GLN A 90 13.27 -9.09 4.24
C GLN A 90 12.77 -10.45 4.68
N LEU A 91 13.52 -11.12 5.56
CA LEU A 91 13.10 -12.41 6.11
C LEU A 91 12.37 -12.19 7.44
N ILE A 92 11.15 -12.72 7.55
CA ILE A 92 10.37 -12.68 8.78
C ILE A 92 10.24 -14.09 9.34
N SER A 93 10.54 -14.22 10.62
CA SER A 93 10.45 -15.50 11.34
C SER A 93 9.01 -15.98 11.49
N PRO A 94 8.81 -17.30 11.68
CA PRO A 94 7.56 -17.85 12.18
C PRO A 94 7.06 -17.14 13.43
N SER A 95 5.74 -17.17 13.65
CA SER A 95 5.09 -16.75 14.90
C SER A 95 5.56 -15.38 15.42
N SER A 96 5.62 -14.38 14.54
CA SER A 96 6.13 -13.04 14.90
C SER A 96 5.38 -11.90 14.23
N VAL A 97 5.42 -10.72 14.85
CA VAL A 97 5.08 -9.44 14.22
C VAL A 97 6.36 -8.64 14.07
N THR A 98 6.67 -8.23 12.84
CA THR A 98 7.82 -7.36 12.54
C THR A 98 7.31 -6.00 12.07
N ILE A 99 7.91 -4.93 12.60
CA ILE A 99 7.58 -3.55 12.26
C ILE A 99 8.70 -2.99 11.39
N PHE A 100 8.35 -2.43 10.23
CA PHE A 100 9.27 -1.74 9.35
C PHE A 100 8.89 -0.26 9.26
N THR A 101 9.86 0.64 9.43
CA THR A 101 9.71 2.04 9.03
C THR A 101 9.72 2.11 7.51
N VAL A 102 8.76 2.85 6.95
CA VAL A 102 8.62 3.11 5.51
C VAL A 102 8.65 4.62 5.25
N PRO A 103 8.67 5.10 3.99
CA PRO A 103 8.68 6.53 3.71
C PRO A 103 7.53 7.26 4.40
N THR A 104 7.84 8.42 5.00
CA THR A 104 6.88 9.24 5.73
C THR A 104 5.81 9.79 4.80
N VAL A 105 4.68 10.25 5.37
CA VAL A 105 3.59 10.88 4.62
C VAL A 105 4.09 12.03 3.74
N GLY A 106 5.05 12.83 4.23
CA GLY A 106 5.63 13.92 3.45
C GLY A 106 6.41 13.46 2.22
N LEU A 107 7.18 12.37 2.34
CA LEU A 107 7.86 11.75 1.19
C LEU A 107 6.85 11.13 0.23
N LEU A 108 5.85 10.40 0.75
CA LEU A 108 4.76 9.84 -0.05
C LEU A 108 4.03 10.93 -0.85
N GLY A 109 3.87 12.12 -0.29
CA GLY A 109 3.32 13.30 -0.96
C GLY A 109 4.01 13.67 -2.27
N LEU A 110 5.32 13.39 -2.40
CA LEU A 110 6.08 13.64 -3.64
C LEU A 110 5.63 12.74 -4.80
N CYS A 111 5.00 11.59 -4.49
CA CYS A 111 4.47 10.65 -5.47
C CYS A 111 3.03 10.93 -5.91
N TYR A 112 2.51 12.11 -5.61
CA TYR A 112 1.23 12.59 -6.12
C TYR A 112 1.42 13.63 -7.22
N ASP A 113 0.38 13.87 -8.01
CA ASP A 113 0.37 14.98 -8.97
C ASP A 113 0.30 16.34 -8.27
N ASN A 114 0.45 17.43 -9.03
CA ASN A 114 0.51 18.77 -8.47
C ASN A 114 -0.79 19.18 -7.75
N ASN A 115 -1.95 18.70 -8.19
CA ASN A 115 -3.23 19.05 -7.56
C ASN A 115 -3.38 18.34 -6.22
N ASP A 116 -3.05 17.06 -6.18
CA ASP A 116 -3.05 16.24 -4.98
C ASP A 116 -1.98 16.73 -3.98
N GLN A 117 -0.81 17.17 -4.45
CA GLN A 117 0.23 17.76 -3.60
C GLN A 117 -0.25 19.02 -2.86
N LEU A 118 -1.13 19.83 -3.48
CA LEU A 118 -1.72 20.98 -2.79
C LEU A 118 -2.58 20.56 -1.60
N THR A 119 -3.17 19.36 -1.61
CA THR A 119 -3.90 18.82 -0.45
C THR A 119 -2.96 18.63 0.74
N PHE A 120 -1.76 18.09 0.53
CA PHE A 120 -0.74 17.94 1.58
C PHE A 120 -0.25 19.28 2.13
N ILE A 121 -0.16 20.31 1.28
CA ILE A 121 0.31 21.65 1.67
C ILE A 121 -0.79 22.41 2.44
N ASN A 122 -2.02 22.33 1.97
CA ASN A 122 -3.11 23.15 2.47
C ASN A 122 -3.81 22.56 3.69
N ASN A 123 -3.68 21.25 3.93
CA ASN A 123 -4.43 20.55 4.97
C ASN A 123 -3.50 19.79 5.91
N SER A 124 -3.91 19.64 7.16
CA SER A 124 -3.15 18.87 8.13
C SER A 124 -3.44 17.38 7.94
N PHE A 125 -2.40 16.56 7.80
CA PHE A 125 -2.56 15.12 7.80
C PHE A 125 -3.17 14.63 9.11
N LYS A 126 -4.11 13.68 9.01
CA LYS A 126 -4.85 13.13 10.14
C LYS A 126 -4.38 11.71 10.46
N ASN A 127 -4.60 10.78 9.54
CA ASN A 127 -4.28 9.35 9.68
C ASN A 127 -4.38 8.63 8.32
N ILE A 128 -3.85 7.40 8.27
CA ILE A 128 -4.11 6.45 7.19
C ILE A 128 -5.29 5.57 7.61
N SER A 129 -6.26 5.34 6.71
CA SER A 129 -7.38 4.45 6.95
C SER A 129 -7.59 3.45 5.81
N GLN A 130 -8.22 2.31 6.12
CA GLN A 130 -8.61 1.30 5.13
C GLN A 130 -9.97 1.61 4.47
N SER A 131 -10.69 2.57 5.02
CA SER A 131 -12.01 2.97 4.53
C SER A 131 -12.19 4.48 4.68
N SER A 132 -12.33 5.15 3.54
CA SER A 132 -12.73 6.55 3.47
C SER A 132 -14.03 6.75 4.23
N ARG A 133 -14.01 7.69 5.19
CA ARG A 133 -15.22 8.37 5.66
C ARG A 133 -15.40 9.66 4.84
N ASP A 134 -16.59 10.24 4.87
CA ASP A 134 -16.85 11.53 4.21
C ASP A 134 -15.78 12.56 4.64
N GLY A 135 -15.02 13.11 3.67
CA GLY A 135 -13.90 14.01 3.94
C GLY A 135 -12.90 14.12 2.78
N LEU A 136 -11.86 14.94 2.98
CA LEU A 136 -10.77 15.13 2.01
C LEU A 136 -9.76 13.99 2.18
N THR A 137 -9.64 13.15 1.15
CA THR A 137 -8.74 11.98 1.14
C THR A 137 -7.90 11.88 -0.12
N LEU A 138 -6.75 11.21 -0.04
CA LEU A 138 -5.94 10.83 -1.18
C LEU A 138 -5.59 9.33 -1.17
N PRO A 139 -5.60 8.64 -2.31
CA PRO A 139 -5.39 7.19 -2.36
C PRO A 139 -3.91 6.81 -2.23
N LEU A 140 -3.57 6.05 -1.20
CA LEU A 140 -2.28 5.40 -1.03
C LEU A 140 -2.34 3.95 -1.54
N LEU A 141 -1.62 3.68 -2.62
CA LEU A 141 -1.52 2.35 -3.21
C LEU A 141 -0.45 1.53 -2.50
N PHE A 142 -0.81 0.32 -2.06
CA PHE A 142 0.10 -0.61 -1.41
C PHE A 142 0.19 -1.92 -2.17
N SER A 143 1.40 -2.44 -2.31
CA SER A 143 1.59 -3.85 -2.67
C SER A 143 2.80 -4.44 -1.98
N ILE A 144 2.77 -5.75 -1.75
CA ILE A 144 3.92 -6.51 -1.27
C ILE A 144 3.85 -7.93 -1.80
N LYS A 145 5.01 -8.52 -2.06
CA LYS A 145 5.12 -9.94 -2.42
C LYS A 145 5.76 -10.71 -1.29
N TYR A 146 5.23 -11.89 -1.00
CA TYR A 146 5.89 -12.82 -0.09
C TYR A 146 5.89 -14.24 -0.62
N LYS A 147 6.84 -15.03 -0.12
CA LYS A 147 6.92 -16.48 -0.37
C LYS A 147 7.48 -17.21 0.83
N PHE A 148 7.28 -18.53 0.86
CA PHE A 148 7.86 -19.43 1.85
C PHE A 148 9.16 -20.05 1.27
N PRO A 149 10.35 -19.62 1.70
CA PRO A 149 11.61 -20.05 1.08
C PRO A 149 11.93 -21.53 1.29
N GLY A 150 11.33 -22.19 2.29
CA GLY A 150 11.51 -23.62 2.58
C GLY A 150 10.56 -24.55 1.83
N SER A 151 9.61 -24.02 1.05
CA SER A 151 8.64 -24.83 0.30
C SER A 151 9.14 -25.10 -1.12
N PHE A 152 9.17 -26.37 -1.54
CA PHE A 152 9.59 -26.77 -2.88
C PHE A 152 8.71 -26.18 -3.99
N ASP A 153 7.44 -25.88 -3.68
CA ASP A 153 6.49 -25.20 -4.57
C ASP A 153 6.22 -23.76 -4.08
N SER A 154 7.28 -22.99 -3.75
CA SER A 154 7.13 -21.65 -3.17
C SER A 154 6.40 -20.69 -4.12
N LYS A 155 5.06 -20.71 -4.10
CA LYS A 155 4.22 -19.78 -4.85
C LYS A 155 4.43 -18.39 -4.27
N GLN A 156 4.75 -17.45 -5.15
CA GLN A 156 4.82 -16.05 -4.77
C GLN A 156 3.39 -15.53 -4.63
N ILE A 157 3.08 -14.99 -3.45
CA ILE A 157 1.79 -14.41 -3.15
C ILE A 157 1.94 -12.90 -3.23
N VAL A 158 1.08 -12.26 -4.02
CA VAL A 158 1.04 -10.80 -4.16
C VAL A 158 -0.15 -10.29 -3.37
N VAL A 159 0.11 -9.39 -2.44
CA VAL A 159 -0.91 -8.67 -1.68
C VAL A 159 -0.95 -7.24 -2.21
N THR A 160 -2.14 -6.75 -2.54
CA THR A 160 -2.36 -5.37 -2.99
C THR A 160 -3.53 -4.77 -2.24
N GLN A 161 -3.39 -3.56 -1.73
CA GLN A 161 -4.44 -2.84 -0.98
C GLN A 161 -4.41 -1.36 -1.34
N SER A 162 -5.55 -0.69 -1.25
CA SER A 162 -5.64 0.77 -1.30
C SER A 162 -5.99 1.26 0.10
N PHE A 163 -5.29 2.29 0.54
CA PHE A 163 -5.58 3.03 1.77
C PHE A 163 -5.94 4.46 1.42
N ASP A 164 -6.56 5.16 2.36
CA ASP A 164 -6.90 6.57 2.23
C ASP A 164 -6.02 7.37 3.20
N LEU A 165 -5.31 8.37 2.67
CA LEU A 165 -4.67 9.40 3.46
C LEU A 165 -5.74 10.43 3.81
N GLU A 166 -6.12 10.51 5.08
CA GLU A 166 -7.13 11.46 5.54
C GLU A 166 -6.50 12.79 5.96
N PHE A 167 -7.17 13.89 5.63
CA PHE A 167 -6.75 15.23 5.98
C PHE A 167 -7.84 15.97 6.75
N LEU A 168 -7.42 16.78 7.73
CA LEU A 168 -8.28 17.77 8.37
C LEU A 168 -8.34 19.01 7.48
N GLN A 169 -9.53 19.34 7.00
CA GLN A 169 -9.75 20.56 6.26
C GLN A 169 -9.45 21.76 7.17
N LYS A 170 -8.56 22.66 6.74
CA LYS A 170 -8.38 23.92 7.47
C LYS A 170 -9.67 24.72 7.35
N GLU A 171 -10.25 25.10 8.49
CA GLU A 171 -11.26 26.15 8.51
C GLU A 171 -10.62 27.42 7.95
N GLN A 172 -11.24 28.05 6.95
CA GLN A 172 -10.82 29.37 6.48
C GLN A 172 -11.07 30.36 7.61
N SER A 173 -9.99 30.81 8.26
CA SER A 173 -10.00 31.93 9.21
C SER A 173 -10.12 33.27 8.49
#